data_AF-T0QTJ7-F1
#
_entry.id   AF-T0QTJ7-F1
#
_cell.length_a   1.000
_cell.length_b   1.000
_cell.length_c   1.000
_cell.angle_alpha   90.00
_cell.angle_beta   90.00
_cell.angle_gamma   90.00
#
_symmetry.space_group_name_H-M   'P 1'
#
loop_
_entity.id
_entity.type
_entity.pdbx_description
1 polymer ?
#
loop_
_entity_poly.entity_id
_entity_poly.type
_entity_poly.pdbx_seq_one_letter_code
_entity_poly.pdbx_strand_id
1 'polypeptide(L)'
;MMATCADPMACCDLDKDGLTGLGCGVKTTFVAAAQLPTSSSDWHMHAFRSTGCRRMYEPIALVYGPITDNMHIRVHDQCMTSEVFGSLRCDCKEQLETAKAFMVSEGSGMVIYMPQEGRGIGLANKVHAYNLQDQGADTVDANRVLGFEDDYRSYESVQHILNHFHLSSVRLLTNNPRKIDLLTKLGITVSERVPIVIPGQKHNQAYLDAKAQRMDHLIPQDTSSSAPTPSSVPLPMIAVVAGLVSVGVAAWAARSSI
;
A
#
# COMPACT_ATOMS: atom_id res chain seq x y z
N MET A 1 -14.94 7.80 24.14
CA MET A 1 -16.06 6.86 23.92
C MET A 1 -16.44 6.96 22.45
N MET A 2 -16.11 5.96 21.63
CA MET A 2 -16.64 5.89 20.27
C MET A 2 -18.11 5.48 20.38
N ALA A 3 -19.02 6.29 19.84
CA ALA A 3 -20.41 5.93 19.74
C ALA A 3 -20.52 4.66 18.89
N THR A 4 -20.93 3.56 19.49
CA THR A 4 -21.39 2.38 18.75
C THR A 4 -22.63 2.79 17.99
N CYS A 5 -22.54 2.87 16.67
CA CYS A 5 -23.71 3.16 15.87
C CYS A 5 -24.66 1.98 15.90
N ALA A 6 -25.85 2.19 16.43
CA ALA A 6 -26.91 1.18 16.47
C ALA A 6 -27.43 0.82 15.07
N ASP A 7 -27.18 1.67 14.07
CA ASP A 7 -27.51 1.44 12.66
C ASP A 7 -26.29 1.77 11.77
N PRO A 8 -25.67 0.76 11.12
CA PRO A 8 -24.57 0.98 10.20
C PRO A 8 -24.92 1.96 9.07
N MET A 9 -26.16 1.97 8.58
CA MET A 9 -26.56 2.90 7.51
C MET A 9 -26.67 4.35 7.99
N ALA A 10 -26.96 4.59 9.27
CA ALA A 10 -27.08 5.93 9.84
C ALA A 10 -25.73 6.59 10.17
N CYS A 11 -24.67 5.81 10.42
CA CYS A 11 -23.33 6.37 10.71
C CYS A 11 -22.45 6.62 9.51
N CYS A 12 -22.77 5.99 8.39
CA CYS A 12 -22.13 6.32 7.15
C CYS A 12 -22.86 7.54 6.61
N ASP A 13 -22.29 8.74 6.80
CA ASP A 13 -22.78 10.03 6.27
C ASP A 13 -22.81 10.00 4.73
N LEU A 14 -23.72 9.21 4.15
CA LEU A 14 -23.82 8.88 2.74
C LEU A 14 -23.90 10.14 1.85
N ASP A 15 -24.22 11.28 2.46
CA ASP A 15 -24.52 12.56 1.85
C ASP A 15 -23.30 13.50 1.71
N LYS A 16 -22.11 13.17 2.23
CA LYS A 16 -20.88 13.91 1.87
C LYS A 16 -20.45 13.57 0.44
N ASP A 17 -20.92 14.40 -0.49
CA ASP A 17 -20.55 14.38 -1.91
C ASP A 17 -19.02 14.28 -2.10
N GLY A 18 -18.60 13.40 -3.02
CA GLY A 18 -17.20 13.28 -3.43
C GLY A 18 -16.34 12.26 -2.66
N LEU A 19 -16.85 11.62 -1.60
CA LEU A 19 -16.13 10.53 -0.95
C LEU A 19 -16.08 9.27 -1.83
N THR A 20 -14.94 8.61 -1.85
CA THR A 20 -14.74 7.36 -2.60
C THR A 20 -14.57 6.15 -1.72
N GLY A 21 -14.45 6.29 -0.39
CA GLY A 21 -14.31 5.20 0.61
C GLY A 21 -15.40 4.13 0.57
N LEU A 22 -15.10 2.90 1.01
CA LEU A 22 -16.09 1.81 1.13
C LEU A 22 -17.23 2.14 2.12
N GLY A 23 -16.92 2.90 3.17
CA GLY A 23 -17.81 3.07 4.32
C GLY A 23 -17.74 1.86 5.27
N CYS A 24 -18.89 1.55 5.87
CA CYS A 24 -19.06 0.56 6.93
C CYS A 24 -19.77 -0.71 6.43
N GLY A 25 -19.69 -1.78 7.21
CA GLY A 25 -20.39 -3.05 6.95
C GLY A 25 -19.84 -3.77 5.72
N VAL A 26 -18.52 -3.76 5.58
CA VAL A 26 -17.84 -4.25 4.38
C VAL A 26 -17.91 -5.78 4.32
N LYS A 27 -18.38 -6.28 3.19
CA LYS A 27 -18.31 -7.69 2.82
C LYS A 27 -17.29 -7.86 1.71
N THR A 28 -16.40 -8.84 1.84
CA THR A 28 -15.38 -9.13 0.83
C THR A 28 -15.46 -10.59 0.39
N THR A 29 -15.52 -10.82 -0.92
CA THR A 29 -15.61 -12.15 -1.53
C THR A 29 -14.47 -12.36 -2.50
N PHE A 30 -13.83 -13.53 -2.45
CA PHE A 30 -12.86 -13.95 -3.46
C PHE A 30 -13.53 -14.08 -4.83
N VAL A 31 -12.84 -13.65 -5.90
CA VAL A 31 -13.34 -13.70 -7.27
C VAL A 31 -12.52 -14.68 -8.11
N ALA A 32 -11.21 -14.46 -8.20
CA ALA A 32 -10.31 -15.27 -9.03
C ALA A 32 -8.85 -15.08 -8.60
N ALA A 33 -7.97 -15.96 -9.07
CA ALA A 33 -6.53 -15.81 -8.94
C ALA A 33 -5.81 -16.13 -10.25
N ALA A 34 -4.66 -15.50 -10.46
CA ALA A 34 -3.83 -15.70 -11.64
C ALA A 34 -2.35 -15.45 -11.33
N GLN A 35 -1.46 -16.09 -12.11
CA GLN A 35 -0.04 -15.71 -12.12
C GLN A 35 0.12 -14.30 -12.70
N LEU A 36 0.92 -13.49 -12.02
CA LEU A 36 1.28 -12.15 -12.43
C LEU A 36 2.81 -12.06 -12.50
N PRO A 37 3.44 -12.52 -13.60
CA PRO A 37 4.85 -12.30 -13.81
C PRO A 37 5.11 -10.79 -13.93
N THR A 38 6.10 -10.30 -13.20
CA THR A 38 6.55 -8.90 -13.28
C THR A 38 8.00 -8.87 -13.74
N SER A 39 8.53 -7.69 -14.07
CA SER A 39 9.92 -7.55 -14.47
C SER A 39 10.92 -7.96 -13.38
N SER A 40 10.51 -7.95 -12.11
CA SER A 40 11.38 -8.27 -10.98
C SER A 40 11.15 -9.65 -10.38
N SER A 41 9.92 -10.16 -10.39
CA SER A 41 9.56 -11.43 -9.74
C SER A 41 8.23 -11.99 -10.23
N ASP A 42 8.00 -13.29 -10.03
CA ASP A 42 6.73 -13.95 -10.31
C ASP A 42 5.82 -13.93 -9.08
N TRP A 43 4.65 -13.30 -9.22
CA TRP A 43 3.67 -13.19 -8.15
C TRP A 43 2.42 -14.01 -8.48
N HIS A 44 1.64 -14.34 -7.46
CA HIS A 44 0.28 -14.83 -7.61
C HIS A 44 -0.70 -13.77 -7.12
N MET A 45 -1.54 -13.27 -8.02
CA MET A 45 -2.52 -12.23 -7.74
C MET A 45 -3.86 -12.87 -7.44
N HIS A 46 -4.43 -12.59 -6.28
CA HIS A 46 -5.78 -12.96 -5.89
C HIS A 46 -6.67 -11.72 -5.88
N ALA A 47 -7.71 -11.72 -6.69
CA ALA A 47 -8.67 -10.64 -6.80
C ALA A 47 -9.90 -10.91 -5.91
N PHE A 48 -10.33 -9.86 -5.21
CA PHE A 48 -11.51 -9.89 -4.37
C PHE A 48 -12.47 -8.78 -4.79
N ARG A 49 -13.74 -8.93 -4.43
CA ARG A 49 -14.76 -7.90 -4.53
C ARG A 49 -15.21 -7.51 -3.13
N SER A 50 -15.08 -6.24 -2.78
CA SER A 50 -15.49 -5.69 -1.50
C SER A 50 -16.64 -4.72 -1.69
N THR A 51 -17.74 -4.94 -0.98
CA THR A 51 -18.91 -4.06 -1.00
C THR A 51 -19.12 -3.49 0.40
N GLY A 52 -19.02 -2.18 0.54
CA GLY A 52 -19.43 -1.45 1.73
C GLY A 52 -20.71 -0.67 1.47
N CYS A 53 -21.19 0.07 2.47
CA CYS A 53 -22.42 0.85 2.36
C CYS A 53 -22.35 2.02 1.36
N ARG A 54 -21.15 2.49 0.98
CA ARG A 54 -20.98 3.62 0.05
C ARG A 54 -20.58 3.18 -1.35
N ARG A 55 -19.64 2.23 -1.43
CA ARG A 55 -18.94 1.88 -2.68
C ARG A 55 -18.60 0.39 -2.72
N MET A 56 -18.25 -0.04 -3.93
CA MET A 56 -17.60 -1.32 -4.18
C MET A 56 -16.15 -1.07 -4.60
N TYR A 57 -15.23 -1.89 -4.10
CA TYR A 57 -13.83 -1.97 -4.54
C TYR A 57 -13.46 -3.37 -4.98
N GLU A 58 -12.36 -3.46 -5.71
CA GLU A 58 -11.71 -4.73 -6.04
C GLU A 58 -10.28 -4.76 -5.47
N PRO A 59 -10.13 -4.99 -4.15
CA PRO A 59 -8.79 -5.15 -3.58
C PRO A 59 -8.14 -6.43 -4.09
N ILE A 60 -6.82 -6.42 -4.11
CA ILE A 60 -6.03 -7.59 -4.50
C ILE A 60 -5.08 -7.99 -3.38
N ALA A 61 -4.79 -9.29 -3.30
CA ALA A 61 -3.65 -9.81 -2.56
C ALA A 61 -2.60 -10.32 -3.56
N LEU A 62 -1.43 -9.72 -3.55
CA LEU A 62 -0.29 -10.12 -4.35
C LEU A 62 0.65 -10.96 -3.49
N VAL A 63 0.73 -12.26 -3.77
CA VAL A 63 1.44 -13.24 -2.95
C VAL A 63 2.73 -13.67 -3.65
N TYR A 64 3.83 -13.69 -2.90
CA TYR A 64 5.09 -14.29 -3.31
C TYR A 64 5.40 -15.47 -2.38
N GLY A 65 5.85 -16.57 -2.96
CA GLY A 65 6.24 -17.76 -2.20
C GLY A 65 5.09 -18.48 -1.48
N PRO A 66 5.40 -19.38 -0.54
CA PRO A 66 4.39 -20.15 0.20
C PRO A 66 3.64 -19.27 1.20
N ILE A 67 2.33 -19.53 1.34
CA ILE A 67 1.47 -18.88 2.34
C ILE A 67 1.63 -19.63 3.67
N THR A 68 2.13 -18.93 4.67
CA THR A 68 2.33 -19.46 6.02
C THR A 68 1.84 -18.46 7.06
N ASP A 69 1.42 -18.96 8.22
CA ASP A 69 1.11 -18.08 9.35
C ASP A 69 2.34 -17.26 9.76
N ASN A 70 2.14 -16.04 10.25
CA ASN A 70 3.21 -15.06 10.49
C ASN A 70 4.00 -14.63 9.23
N MET A 71 3.46 -14.81 8.02
CA MET A 71 4.13 -14.26 6.85
C MET A 71 4.20 -12.72 6.90
N HIS A 72 5.14 -12.16 6.15
CA HIS A 72 5.29 -10.73 6.00
C HIS A 72 4.15 -10.15 5.16
N ILE A 73 3.44 -9.15 5.69
CA ILE A 73 2.32 -8.52 5.00
C ILE A 73 2.50 -7.01 4.93
N ARG A 74 2.15 -6.45 3.77
CA ARG A 74 2.05 -5.02 3.54
C ARG A 74 0.62 -4.69 3.12
N VAL A 75 -0.11 -3.97 3.97
CA VAL A 75 -1.38 -3.35 3.57
C VAL A 75 -1.06 -2.02 2.91
N HIS A 76 -1.19 -1.97 1.59
CA HIS A 76 -0.84 -0.81 0.76
C HIS A 76 -2.08 -0.09 0.28
N ASP A 77 -2.18 1.22 0.54
CA ASP A 77 -3.30 2.03 0.06
C ASP A 77 -2.90 2.67 -1.27
N GLN A 78 -3.75 2.54 -2.27
CA GLN A 78 -3.54 3.03 -3.63
C GLN A 78 -3.08 4.49 -3.67
N CYS A 79 -2.04 4.75 -4.45
CA CYS A 79 -1.55 6.09 -4.77
C CYS A 79 -1.13 6.16 -6.23
N MET A 80 -2.10 6.36 -7.13
CA MET A 80 -1.91 6.39 -8.57
C MET A 80 -0.86 7.42 -8.99
N THR A 81 -0.86 8.61 -8.37
CA THR A 81 0.10 9.68 -8.69
C THR A 81 1.56 9.25 -8.54
N SER A 82 1.88 8.49 -7.48
CA SER A 82 3.26 8.06 -7.21
C SER A 82 3.56 6.75 -7.93
N GLU A 83 2.66 5.77 -7.84
CA GLU A 83 2.88 4.41 -8.33
C GLU A 83 2.90 4.34 -9.85
N VAL A 84 1.91 4.98 -10.50
CA VAL A 84 1.73 4.91 -11.95
C VAL A 84 2.49 6.05 -12.65
N PHE A 85 2.39 7.27 -12.12
CA PHE A 85 2.97 8.46 -12.78
C PHE A 85 4.32 8.90 -12.21
N GLY A 86 4.85 8.23 -11.19
CA GLY A 86 6.19 8.53 -10.64
C GLY A 86 6.28 9.87 -9.91
N SER A 87 5.17 10.37 -9.35
CA SER A 87 5.18 11.61 -8.56
C SER A 87 6.12 11.50 -7.36
N LEU A 88 6.98 12.52 -7.21
CA LEU A 88 7.90 12.68 -6.09
C LEU A 88 7.28 13.44 -4.89
N ARG A 89 5.98 13.77 -4.93
CA ARG A 89 5.29 14.47 -3.84
C ARG A 89 5.08 13.61 -2.60
N CYS A 90 5.11 12.29 -2.77
CA CYS A 90 4.96 11.32 -1.68
C CYS A 90 5.82 10.10 -1.97
N ASP A 91 5.98 9.25 -0.96
CA ASP A 91 6.85 8.08 -0.95
C ASP A 91 6.11 6.75 -1.20
N CYS A 92 4.88 6.78 -1.72
CA CYS A 92 4.03 5.60 -1.80
C CYS A 92 4.61 4.52 -2.75
N LYS A 93 5.17 4.92 -3.89
CA LYS A 93 5.80 3.99 -4.82
C LYS A 93 7.01 3.31 -4.20
N GLU A 94 7.89 4.08 -3.57
CA GLU A 94 9.09 3.58 -2.91
C GLU A 94 8.69 2.59 -1.79
N GLN A 95 7.69 2.92 -0.98
CA GLN A 95 7.19 2.00 0.05
C GLN A 95 6.65 0.68 -0.54
N LEU A 96 5.95 0.73 -1.68
CA LEU A 96 5.43 -0.47 -2.33
C LEU A 96 6.56 -1.35 -2.87
N GLU A 97 7.51 -0.76 -3.60
CA GLU A 97 8.62 -1.49 -4.20
C GLU A 97 9.60 -2.03 -3.15
N THR A 98 9.90 -1.27 -2.09
CA THR A 98 10.72 -1.75 -0.97
C THR A 98 10.04 -2.91 -0.25
N ALA A 99 8.72 -2.87 -0.02
CA ALA A 99 7.99 -3.98 0.59
C ALA A 99 8.04 -5.24 -0.29
N LYS A 100 7.82 -5.09 -1.60
CA LYS A 100 7.92 -6.21 -2.56
C LYS A 100 9.32 -6.81 -2.57
N ALA A 101 10.35 -5.98 -2.67
CA ALA A 101 11.74 -6.44 -2.67
C ALA A 101 12.10 -7.19 -1.38
N PHE A 102 11.66 -6.67 -0.22
CA PHE A 102 11.84 -7.34 1.07
C PHE A 102 11.16 -8.72 1.12
N MET A 103 9.90 -8.81 0.67
CA MET A 103 9.19 -10.11 0.64
C MET A 103 9.85 -11.12 -0.28
N VAL A 104 10.40 -10.66 -1.40
CA VAL A 104 11.16 -11.50 -2.33
C VAL A 104 12.45 -11.98 -1.68
N SER A 105 13.20 -11.12 -0.97
CA SER A 105 14.41 -11.55 -0.27
C SER A 105 14.15 -12.52 0.88
N GLU A 106 13.00 -12.40 1.55
CA GLU A 106 12.54 -13.32 2.59
C GLU A 106 11.96 -14.64 2.03
N GLY A 107 11.76 -14.72 0.70
CA GLY A 107 11.20 -15.90 0.03
C GLY A 107 9.70 -16.09 0.21
N SER A 108 9.01 -15.21 0.96
CA SER A 108 7.56 -15.26 1.18
C SER A 108 7.02 -13.90 1.64
N GLY A 109 5.84 -13.54 1.12
CA GLY A 109 5.09 -12.40 1.62
C GLY A 109 3.83 -12.07 0.82
N MET A 110 3.04 -11.13 1.35
CA MET A 110 1.79 -10.70 0.73
C MET A 110 1.64 -9.18 0.76
N VAL A 111 1.39 -8.57 -0.39
CA VAL A 111 0.89 -7.19 -0.48
C VAL A 111 -0.63 -7.24 -0.62
N ILE A 112 -1.35 -6.64 0.32
CA ILE A 112 -2.79 -6.39 0.20
C ILE A 112 -2.96 -4.96 -0.32
N TYR A 113 -3.32 -4.82 -1.60
CA TYR A 113 -3.49 -3.54 -2.25
C TYR A 113 -4.95 -3.08 -2.17
N MET A 114 -5.17 -1.98 -1.47
CA MET A 114 -6.47 -1.39 -1.18
C MET A 114 -6.75 -0.20 -2.11
N PRO A 115 -7.84 -0.22 -2.91
CA PRO A 115 -8.21 0.87 -3.83
C PRO A 115 -8.75 2.14 -3.13
N GLN A 116 -7.98 2.69 -2.19
CA GLN A 116 -8.38 3.75 -1.26
C GLN A 116 -7.57 5.04 -1.45
N GLU A 117 -7.62 5.56 -2.68
CA GLU A 117 -6.89 6.75 -3.07
C GLU A 117 -7.21 7.98 -2.19
N GLY A 118 -6.19 8.79 -1.92
CA GLY A 118 -6.34 10.03 -1.16
C GLY A 118 -6.84 9.85 0.27
N ARG A 119 -6.65 8.67 0.89
CA ARG A 119 -7.27 8.31 2.18
C ARG A 119 -8.81 8.24 2.12
N GLY A 120 -9.34 7.80 0.98
CA GLY A 120 -10.78 7.59 0.78
C GLY A 120 -11.55 8.80 0.24
N ILE A 121 -10.88 9.93 -0.02
CA ILE A 121 -11.49 11.09 -0.71
C ILE A 121 -11.39 10.98 -2.24
N GLY A 122 -10.57 10.04 -2.75
CA GLY A 122 -10.42 9.80 -4.18
C GLY A 122 -9.37 10.69 -4.85
N LEU A 123 -9.06 10.36 -6.11
CA LEU A 123 -8.00 11.02 -6.88
C LEU A 123 -8.31 12.49 -7.18
N ALA A 124 -9.54 12.81 -7.59
CA ALA A 124 -9.92 14.17 -7.96
C ALA A 124 -9.74 15.15 -6.78
N ASN A 125 -10.23 14.79 -5.60
CA ASN A 125 -10.10 15.60 -4.39
C ASN A 125 -8.65 15.67 -3.91
N LYS A 126 -7.87 14.60 -4.07
CA LYS A 126 -6.42 14.63 -3.82
C LYS A 126 -5.71 15.64 -4.74
N VAL A 127 -6.04 15.67 -6.03
CA VAL A 127 -5.49 16.67 -6.97
C VAL A 127 -5.95 18.08 -6.61
N HIS A 128 -7.20 18.25 -6.15
CA HIS A 128 -7.68 19.55 -5.66
C HIS A 128 -6.90 20.01 -4.42
N ALA A 129 -6.66 19.12 -3.46
CA ALA A 129 -5.82 19.41 -2.29
C ALA A 129 -4.39 19.78 -2.68
N TYR A 130 -3.80 19.12 -3.68
CA TYR A 130 -2.50 19.48 -4.25
C TYR A 130 -2.50 20.89 -4.87
N ASN A 131 -3.56 21.25 -5.60
CA ASN A 131 -3.67 22.59 -6.18
C ASN A 131 -3.74 23.68 -5.08
N LEU A 132 -4.45 23.42 -3.98
CA LEU A 132 -4.49 24.35 -2.83
C LEU A 132 -3.12 24.47 -2.16
N GLN A 133 -2.39 23.36 -2.02
CA GLN A 133 -1.03 23.38 -1.47
C GLN A 133 -0.06 24.16 -2.37
N ASP A 134 -0.18 24.01 -3.70
CA ASP A 134 0.64 24.76 -4.66
C ASP A 134 0.39 26.28 -4.59
N GLN A 135 -0.79 26.68 -4.09
CA GLN A 135 -1.17 28.07 -3.83
C GLN A 135 -0.75 28.57 -2.43
N GLY A 136 -0.04 27.75 -1.66
CA GLY A 136 0.52 28.12 -0.36
C GLY A 136 -0.29 27.73 0.87
N ALA A 137 -1.38 26.95 0.72
CA ALA A 137 -2.10 26.39 1.86
C ALA A 137 -1.27 25.30 2.57
N ASP A 138 -1.28 25.26 3.91
CA ASP A 138 -0.75 24.10 4.65
C ASP A 138 -1.57 22.85 4.27
N THR A 139 -0.90 21.71 4.18
CA THR A 139 -1.48 20.39 3.89
C THR A 139 -2.71 20.03 4.74
N VAL A 140 -2.74 20.43 6.03
CA VAL A 140 -3.88 20.20 6.93
C VAL A 140 -5.03 21.16 6.61
N ASP A 141 -4.71 22.41 6.26
CA ASP A 141 -5.70 23.40 5.88
C ASP A 141 -6.36 23.05 4.54
N ALA A 142 -5.61 22.46 3.60
CA ALA A 142 -6.13 22.06 2.30
C ALA A 142 -7.29 21.03 2.41
N ASN A 143 -7.19 20.01 3.26
CA ASN A 143 -8.29 19.03 3.43
C ASN A 143 -9.50 19.63 4.17
N ARG A 144 -9.24 20.49 5.17
CA ARG A 144 -10.30 21.20 5.90
C ARG A 144 -11.04 22.21 5.04
N VAL A 145 -10.32 22.90 4.15
CA VAL A 145 -10.90 23.81 3.12
C VAL A 145 -11.85 23.05 2.21
N LEU A 146 -11.59 21.77 1.95
CA LEU A 146 -12.46 20.89 1.16
C LEU A 146 -13.60 20.24 1.96
N GLY A 147 -13.71 20.49 3.27
CA GLY A 147 -14.78 19.95 4.13
C GLY A 147 -14.63 18.46 4.49
N PHE A 148 -13.46 17.88 4.26
CA PHE A 148 -13.16 16.47 4.52
C PHE A 148 -12.50 16.27 5.90
N GLU A 149 -12.83 15.15 6.56
CA GLU A 149 -12.06 14.64 7.71
C GLU A 149 -10.68 14.12 7.27
N ASP A 150 -9.81 13.85 8.25
CA ASP A 150 -8.42 13.47 8.00
C ASP A 150 -8.21 12.09 7.34
N ASP A 151 -9.18 11.17 7.47
CA ASP A 151 -9.08 9.79 6.99
C ASP A 151 -10.45 9.08 6.88
N TYR A 152 -10.79 8.57 5.68
CA TYR A 152 -12.03 7.82 5.40
C TYR A 152 -11.78 6.36 4.98
N ARG A 153 -10.58 5.84 5.25
CA ARG A 153 -10.21 4.47 4.90
C ARG A 153 -10.93 3.44 5.74
N SER A 154 -11.19 2.28 5.15
CA SER A 154 -11.74 1.12 5.85
C SER A 154 -10.86 -0.10 5.59
N TYR A 155 -10.42 -0.75 6.66
CA TYR A 155 -9.55 -1.93 6.58
C TYR A 155 -10.31 -3.25 6.83
N GLU A 156 -11.65 -3.22 6.92
CA GLU A 156 -12.47 -4.42 7.10
C GLU A 156 -12.19 -5.50 6.02
N SER A 157 -11.96 -5.08 4.76
CA SER A 157 -11.58 -6.02 3.69
C SER A 157 -10.29 -6.79 4.00
N VAL A 158 -9.35 -6.20 4.73
CA VAL A 158 -8.07 -6.84 5.06
C VAL A 158 -8.32 -8.08 5.92
N GLN A 159 -9.20 -7.97 6.91
CA GLN A 159 -9.55 -9.11 7.77
C GLN A 159 -10.14 -10.25 6.94
N HIS A 160 -11.10 -9.96 6.06
CA HIS A 160 -11.72 -10.95 5.19
C HIS A 160 -10.72 -11.62 4.24
N ILE A 161 -9.78 -10.84 3.68
CA ILE A 161 -8.72 -11.36 2.81
C ILE A 161 -7.79 -12.30 3.59
N LEU A 162 -7.36 -11.91 4.79
CA LEU A 162 -6.50 -12.78 5.63
C LEU A 162 -7.22 -14.07 6.03
N ASN A 163 -8.51 -13.98 6.37
CA ASN A 163 -9.34 -15.14 6.70
C ASN A 163 -9.48 -16.11 5.50
N HIS A 164 -9.59 -15.59 4.27
CA HIS A 164 -9.62 -16.41 3.06
C HIS A 164 -8.35 -17.27 2.91
N PHE A 165 -7.20 -16.75 3.34
CA PHE A 165 -5.92 -17.48 3.34
C PHE A 165 -5.65 -18.25 4.64
N HIS A 166 -6.60 -18.29 5.58
CA HIS A 166 -6.45 -18.91 6.89
C HIS A 166 -5.24 -18.39 7.70
N LEU A 167 -4.92 -17.11 7.55
CA LEU A 167 -3.84 -16.46 8.30
C LEU A 167 -4.39 -15.93 9.62
N SER A 168 -3.84 -16.43 10.73
CA SER A 168 -4.25 -16.06 12.10
C SER A 168 -3.39 -14.94 12.69
N SER A 169 -2.15 -14.84 12.23
CA SER A 169 -1.18 -13.84 12.65
C SER A 169 -0.25 -13.41 11.52
N VAL A 170 0.24 -12.17 11.58
CA VAL A 170 1.00 -11.54 10.49
C VAL A 170 2.15 -10.68 11.03
N ARG A 171 3.25 -10.60 10.27
CA ARG A 171 4.34 -9.64 10.49
C ARG A 171 4.13 -8.44 9.58
N LEU A 172 3.73 -7.31 10.14
CA LEU A 172 3.21 -6.18 9.38
C LEU A 172 4.30 -5.16 9.03
N LEU A 173 4.48 -4.90 7.73
CA LEU A 173 5.38 -3.89 7.20
C LEU A 173 4.72 -2.50 7.26
N THR A 174 4.93 -1.74 8.34
CA THR A 174 4.33 -0.42 8.54
C THR A 174 5.14 0.49 9.47
N ASN A 175 5.15 1.79 9.15
CA ASN A 175 5.60 2.85 10.06
C ASN A 175 4.42 3.58 10.72
N ASN A 176 3.19 3.29 10.29
CA ASN A 176 1.99 3.95 10.81
C ASN A 176 1.42 3.12 11.98
N PRO A 177 1.56 3.57 13.25
CA PRO A 177 1.03 2.83 14.39
C PRO A 177 -0.51 2.77 14.37
N ARG A 178 -1.19 3.79 13.81
CA ARG A 178 -2.65 3.75 13.66
C ARG A 178 -3.12 2.57 12.81
N LYS A 179 -2.31 2.15 11.82
CA LYS A 179 -2.62 0.98 10.98
C LYS A 179 -2.53 -0.32 11.80
N ILE A 180 -1.62 -0.41 12.76
CA ILE A 180 -1.52 -1.55 13.69
C ILE A 180 -2.79 -1.60 14.54
N ASP A 181 -3.12 -0.49 15.21
CA ASP A 181 -4.30 -0.40 16.09
C ASP A 181 -5.60 -0.75 15.37
N LEU A 182 -5.78 -0.27 14.13
CA LEU A 182 -6.97 -0.55 13.32
C LEU A 182 -7.06 -2.04 12.96
N LEU A 183 -5.96 -2.66 12.52
CA LEU A 183 -5.95 -4.08 12.18
C LEU A 183 -6.17 -4.96 13.43
N THR A 184 -5.57 -4.60 14.56
CA THR A 184 -5.79 -5.31 15.83
C THR A 184 -7.24 -5.19 16.31
N LYS A 185 -7.88 -4.03 16.16
CA LYS A 185 -9.32 -3.87 16.46
C LYS A 185 -10.23 -4.70 15.55
N LEU A 186 -9.78 -4.99 14.34
CA LEU A 186 -10.43 -5.92 13.42
C LEU A 186 -10.08 -7.39 13.74
N GLY A 187 -9.46 -7.69 14.88
CA GLY A 187 -9.13 -9.06 15.31
C GLY A 187 -7.94 -9.69 14.58
N ILE A 188 -7.13 -8.89 13.87
CA ILE A 188 -5.91 -9.38 13.21
C ILE A 188 -4.77 -9.34 14.23
N THR A 189 -4.15 -10.50 14.48
CA THR A 189 -2.97 -10.58 15.34
C THR A 189 -1.73 -10.09 14.59
N VAL A 190 -1.20 -8.94 14.97
CA VAL A 190 0.08 -8.43 14.46
C VAL A 190 1.18 -8.92 15.40
N SER A 191 1.89 -9.98 15.03
CA SER A 191 2.93 -10.61 15.86
C SER A 191 4.23 -9.83 15.87
N GLU A 192 4.51 -9.10 14.79
CA GLU A 192 5.68 -8.25 14.65
C GLU A 192 5.36 -7.02 13.81
N ARG A 193 5.92 -5.86 14.19
CA ARG A 193 5.96 -4.67 13.34
C ARG A 193 7.34 -4.60 12.68
N VAL A 194 7.36 -4.71 11.36
CA VAL A 194 8.57 -4.52 10.54
C VAL A 194 8.56 -3.09 9.99
N PRO A 195 9.54 -2.22 10.32
CA PRO A 195 9.60 -0.88 9.79
C PRO A 195 9.97 -0.89 8.30
N ILE A 196 9.49 0.12 7.55
CA ILE A 196 9.84 0.32 6.15
C ILE A 196 10.38 1.73 5.93
N VAL A 197 11.69 1.91 6.04
CA VAL A 197 12.31 3.23 6.00
C VAL A 197 12.64 3.60 4.57
N ILE A 198 12.04 4.69 4.08
CA ILE A 198 12.37 5.29 2.79
C ILE A 198 13.17 6.57 3.07
N PRO A 199 14.41 6.70 2.55
CA PRO A 199 15.18 7.93 2.70
C PRO A 199 14.43 9.13 2.11
N GLY A 200 14.44 10.25 2.84
CA GLY A 200 13.86 11.51 2.36
C GLY A 200 14.58 12.03 1.11
N GLN A 201 13.81 12.58 0.18
CA GLN A 201 14.27 13.32 -0.99
C GLN A 201 13.83 14.77 -0.93
N LYS A 202 14.48 15.66 -1.69
CA LYS A 202 14.23 17.11 -1.68
C LYS A 202 12.75 17.49 -1.88
N HIS A 203 11.98 16.69 -2.62
CA HIS A 203 10.58 16.97 -2.95
C HIS A 203 9.55 16.41 -1.97
N ASN A 204 9.93 15.45 -1.10
CA ASN A 204 9.00 14.81 -0.16
C ASN A 204 9.38 15.05 1.31
N GLN A 205 10.47 15.75 1.61
CA GLN A 205 10.90 16.02 2.99
C GLN A 205 9.79 16.69 3.81
N ALA A 206 9.18 17.77 3.32
CA ALA A 206 8.08 18.44 4.03
C ALA A 206 6.86 17.52 4.26
N TYR A 207 6.61 16.59 3.34
CA TYR A 207 5.54 15.59 3.47
C TYR A 207 5.89 14.52 4.53
N LEU A 208 7.13 14.06 4.56
CA LEU A 208 7.63 13.12 5.57
C LEU A 208 7.65 13.76 6.97
N ASP A 209 8.05 15.02 7.06
CA ASP A 209 8.05 15.79 8.31
C ASP A 209 6.62 15.97 8.83
N ALA A 210 5.67 16.33 7.96
CA ALA A 210 4.26 16.42 8.31
C ALA A 210 3.68 15.06 8.77
N LYS A 211 4.07 13.94 8.13
CA LYS A 211 3.71 12.59 8.57
C LYS A 211 4.26 12.27 9.96
N ALA A 212 5.52 12.60 10.21
CA ALA A 212 6.19 12.32 11.48
C ALA A 212 5.58 13.12 12.63
N GLN A 213 5.42 14.44 12.44
CA GLN A 213 5.01 15.36 13.51
C GLN A 213 3.52 15.31 13.84
N ARG A 214 2.65 15.14 12.83
CA ARG A 214 1.20 15.27 13.00
C ARG A 214 0.45 13.95 12.97
N MET A 215 1.08 12.85 12.53
CA MET A 215 0.44 11.54 12.41
C MET A 215 1.17 10.41 13.15
N ASP A 216 2.03 10.77 14.11
CA ASP A 216 2.69 9.86 15.06
C ASP A 216 3.40 8.66 14.39
N HIS A 217 3.99 8.88 13.20
CA HIS A 217 4.66 7.78 12.48
C HIS A 217 5.96 7.38 13.21
N LEU A 218 6.13 6.07 13.43
CA LEU A 218 7.32 5.47 14.04
C LEU A 218 8.43 5.31 12.99
N ILE A 219 9.07 6.42 12.63
CA ILE A 219 10.23 6.43 11.73
C ILE A 219 11.50 6.35 12.60
N PRO A 220 12.35 5.32 12.44
CA PRO A 220 13.69 5.33 13.02
C PRO A 220 14.43 6.59 12.58
N GLN A 221 14.92 7.39 13.52
CA GLN A 221 15.69 8.59 13.22
C GLN A 221 17.08 8.16 12.74
N ASP A 222 17.46 8.53 11.51
CA ASP A 222 18.82 8.36 11.01
C ASP A 222 19.77 9.30 11.77
N THR A 223 20.43 8.79 12.80
CA THR A 223 21.58 9.48 13.41
C THR A 223 22.83 9.22 12.58
N SER A 224 23.04 9.99 11.50
CA SER A 224 24.40 10.24 11.00
C SER A 224 24.50 11.56 10.24
N SER A 225 25.02 12.53 10.98
CA SER A 225 25.61 13.78 10.55
C SER A 225 26.76 13.57 9.53
N SER A 226 26.94 14.58 8.66
CA SER A 226 28.08 14.86 7.76
C SER A 226 28.38 13.86 6.64
N ALA A 227 27.96 14.21 5.42
CA ALA A 227 28.45 13.61 4.19
C ALA A 227 29.94 13.94 3.96
N PRO A 228 30.83 12.97 3.70
CA PRO A 228 32.09 13.23 3.04
C PRO A 228 31.86 13.33 1.53
N THR A 229 32.42 14.38 0.92
CA THR A 229 32.43 14.63 -0.54
C THR A 229 33.00 13.44 -1.32
N PRO A 230 32.39 13.04 -2.46
CA PRO A 230 32.94 11.96 -3.28
C PRO A 230 34.16 12.44 -4.07
N SER A 231 35.27 11.75 -3.85
CA SER A 231 36.49 11.77 -4.66
C SER A 231 36.21 11.15 -6.03
N SER A 232 36.68 11.81 -7.09
CA SER A 232 36.58 11.38 -8.48
C SER A 232 37.53 10.22 -8.79
N VAL A 233 36.99 9.06 -9.16
CA VAL A 233 37.74 7.99 -9.84
C VAL A 233 36.98 7.65 -11.13
N PRO A 234 37.65 7.55 -12.31
CA PRO A 234 36.97 7.27 -13.57
C PRO A 234 36.67 5.77 -13.72
N LEU A 235 35.50 5.45 -14.29
CA LEU A 235 35.08 4.10 -14.67
C LEU A 235 35.82 3.62 -15.95
N PRO A 236 36.22 2.34 -16.05
CA PRO A 236 36.73 1.79 -17.30
C PRO A 236 35.58 1.41 -18.24
N MET A 237 35.77 1.70 -19.54
CA MET A 237 34.89 1.30 -20.63
C MET A 237 34.88 -0.24 -20.79
N ILE A 238 33.70 -0.87 -20.74
CA ILE A 238 33.52 -2.28 -21.11
C ILE A 238 32.90 -2.36 -22.51
N ALA A 239 33.58 -3.10 -23.38
CA ALA A 239 33.21 -3.37 -24.75
C ALA A 239 32.00 -4.31 -24.84
N VAL A 240 31.07 -3.98 -25.75
CA VAL A 240 29.93 -4.81 -26.13
C VAL A 240 30.42 -5.95 -27.03
N VAL A 241 30.21 -7.20 -26.61
CA VAL A 241 30.34 -8.37 -27.48
C VAL A 241 28.94 -8.96 -27.67
N ALA A 242 28.48 -8.94 -28.91
CA ALA A 242 27.23 -9.56 -29.34
C ALA A 242 27.38 -11.08 -29.40
N GLY A 243 26.46 -11.82 -28.79
CA GLY A 243 26.37 -13.27 -28.87
C GLY A 243 24.92 -13.73 -28.85
N LEU A 244 24.48 -14.33 -29.97
CA LEU A 244 23.17 -14.96 -30.14
C LEU A 244 22.96 -16.11 -29.16
N VAL A 245 21.77 -16.19 -28.56
CA VAL A 245 21.27 -17.43 -27.95
C VAL A 245 19.85 -17.69 -28.45
N SER A 246 19.68 -18.82 -29.12
CA SER A 246 18.43 -19.34 -29.67
C SER A 246 17.47 -19.74 -28.54
N VAL A 247 16.20 -19.35 -28.67
CA VAL A 247 15.12 -19.72 -27.75
C VAL A 247 14.56 -21.09 -28.16
N GLY A 248 14.71 -22.09 -27.28
CA GLY A 248 13.98 -23.36 -27.35
C GLY A 248 12.67 -23.25 -26.57
N VAL A 249 11.54 -23.40 -27.27
CA VAL A 249 10.20 -23.49 -26.67
C VAL A 249 9.94 -24.94 -26.26
N ALA A 250 9.82 -25.22 -24.96
CA ALA A 250 9.35 -26.50 -24.45
C ALA A 250 7.86 -26.42 -24.12
N ALA A 251 7.05 -27.17 -24.85
CA ALA A 251 5.62 -27.34 -24.62
C ALA A 251 5.37 -28.28 -23.42
N TRP A 252 4.50 -27.87 -22.50
CA TRP A 252 4.00 -28.74 -21.43
C TRP A 252 2.53 -29.09 -21.71
N ALA A 253 2.27 -30.38 -21.90
CA ALA A 253 0.97 -30.91 -22.25
C ALA A 253 0.13 -31.16 -20.99
N ALA A 254 -1.07 -30.57 -20.94
CA ALA A 254 -2.10 -30.90 -19.96
C ALA A 254 -2.66 -32.30 -20.27
N ARG A 255 -2.63 -33.20 -19.28
CA ARG A 255 -3.43 -34.43 -19.30
C ARG A 255 -4.66 -34.21 -18.43
N SER A 256 -5.81 -34.14 -19.08
CA SER A 256 -7.11 -34.38 -18.47
C SER A 256 -7.40 -35.88 -18.51
N SER A 257 -7.85 -36.45 -17.41
CA SER A 257 -8.49 -37.77 -17.42
C SER A 257 -9.57 -37.81 -16.35
N ILE A 258 -10.80 -37.88 -16.88
CA ILE A 258 -12.03 -38.54 -16.40
C ILE A 258 -12.60 -38.07 -15.06
#